data_AF-A0AAU5SYV4-F1
#
_entry.id   AF-A0AAU5SYV4-F1
#
_cell.length_a   1.000
_cell.length_b   1.000
_cell.length_c   1.000
_cell.angle_alpha   90.00
_cell.angle_beta   90.00
_cell.angle_gamma   90.00
#
_symmetry.space_group_name_H-M   'P 1'
#
loop_
_entity.id
_entity.type
_entity.pdbx_description
1 polymer ?
#
loop_
_entity_poly.entity_id
_entity_poly.type
_entity_poly.pdbx_seq_one_letter_code
_entity_poly.pdbx_strand_id
1 'polypeptide(L)'
;MPMVEGYVRADGTKVRRYFRLPAGARKETGLLFMIVVGVWLFGSGPVTAGGESDPNRLPQPQATVVYPIKWPGWDKPVVAPTPTVSYPIVFPSPASGQ
;
A
#
# COMPACT_ATOMS: atom_id res chain seq x y z
N MET A 1 0.49 -9.50 7.63
CA MET A 1 -0.40 -10.69 7.71
C MET A 1 -1.79 -10.22 8.14
N PRO A 2 -2.82 -10.32 7.28
CA PRO A 2 -4.16 -9.76 7.52
C PRO A 2 -5.02 -10.59 8.48
N MET A 3 -4.66 -11.85 8.74
CA MET A 3 -5.34 -12.73 9.68
C MET A 3 -4.52 -12.87 10.96
N VAL A 4 -5.14 -12.64 12.12
CA VAL A 4 -4.53 -12.87 13.44
C VAL A 4 -5.12 -14.14 14.02
N GLU A 5 -4.27 -15.12 14.32
CA GLU A 5 -4.68 -16.38 14.93
C GLU A 5 -5.16 -16.20 16.36
N GLY A 6 -6.07 -17.07 16.78
CA GLY A 6 -6.50 -17.09 18.17
C GLY A 6 -5.38 -17.63 19.04
N TYR A 7 -5.11 -16.97 20.15
CA TYR A 7 -4.11 -17.41 21.11
C TYR A 7 -4.61 -17.18 22.53
N VAL A 8 -4.04 -17.94 23.47
CA VAL A 8 -4.29 -17.75 24.90
C VAL A 8 -3.18 -16.85 25.43
N ARG A 9 -3.56 -15.72 26.04
CA ARG A 9 -2.61 -14.84 26.73
C ARG A 9 -2.09 -15.53 27.99
N ALA A 10 -0.93 -15.11 28.50
CA ALA A 10 -0.38 -15.61 29.77
C ALA A 10 -1.35 -15.43 30.96
N ASP A 11 -2.24 -14.45 30.86
CA ASP A 11 -3.36 -14.13 31.78
C ASP A 11 -4.60 -15.04 31.59
N GLY A 12 -4.51 -16.11 30.79
CA GLY A 12 -5.62 -17.03 30.51
C GLY A 12 -6.74 -16.47 29.61
N THR A 13 -6.67 -15.19 29.24
CA THR A 13 -7.62 -14.56 28.32
C THR A 13 -7.48 -15.16 26.91
N LYS A 14 -8.57 -15.79 26.43
CA LYS A 14 -8.66 -16.37 25.08
C LYS A 14 -8.93 -15.26 24.05
N VAL A 15 -7.95 -14.95 23.21
CA VAL A 15 -8.13 -14.06 22.07
C VAL A 15 -8.65 -14.87 20.90
N ARG A 16 -9.79 -14.47 20.36
CA ARG A 16 -10.40 -15.10 19.17
C ARG A 16 -9.63 -14.71 17.91
N ARG A 17 -9.60 -15.61 16.93
CA ARG A 17 -9.06 -15.34 15.59
C ARG A 17 -9.83 -14.17 14.97
N TYR A 18 -9.14 -13.18 14.44
CA TYR A 18 -9.80 -12.03 13.79
C TYR A 18 -9.02 -11.49 12.60
N PHE A 19 -9.78 -10.93 11.67
CA PHE A 19 -9.26 -10.35 10.45
C PHE A 19 -9.01 -8.84 10.63
N ARG A 20 -7.83 -8.38 10.23
CA ARG A 20 -7.43 -6.97 10.27
C ARG A 20 -7.41 -6.43 8.84
N LEU A 21 -8.39 -5.57 8.55
CA LEU A 21 -8.39 -4.72 7.36
C LEU A 21 -7.52 -3.49 7.61
N PRO A 22 -6.78 -2.98 6.60
CA PRO A 22 -6.01 -1.74 6.72
C PRO A 22 -6.93 -0.56 7.06
N ALA A 23 -6.38 0.44 7.76
CA ALA A 23 -7.11 1.65 8.12
C ALA A 23 -7.64 2.33 6.85
N GLY A 24 -8.96 2.52 6.73
CA GLY A 24 -9.63 3.05 5.55
C GLY A 24 -10.51 2.04 4.80
N ALA A 25 -10.10 0.76 4.73
CA ALA A 25 -10.78 -0.23 3.90
C ALA A 25 -12.23 -0.54 4.32
N ARG A 26 -12.58 -0.35 5.59
CA ARG A 26 -13.95 -0.63 6.09
C ARG A 26 -15.02 0.32 5.54
N LYS A 27 -14.68 1.61 5.35
CA LYS A 27 -15.62 2.61 4.83
C LYS A 27 -15.83 2.42 3.33
N GLU A 28 -14.74 2.18 2.60
CA GLU A 28 -14.74 1.96 1.16
C GLU A 28 -15.46 0.66 0.77
N THR A 29 -15.19 -0.44 1.48
CA THR A 29 -15.90 -1.71 1.23
C THR A 29 -17.38 -1.65 1.59
N GLY A 30 -17.76 -0.91 2.64
CA GLY A 30 -19.17 -0.70 2.98
C GLY A 30 -19.93 0.05 1.89
N LEU A 31 -19.33 1.09 1.31
CA LEU A 31 -19.91 1.84 0.20
C LEU A 31 -20.04 0.99 -1.06
N LEU A 32 -18.97 0.25 -1.42
CA LEU A 32 -18.99 -0.67 -2.55
C LEU A 32 -20.09 -1.73 -2.39
N PHE A 33 -20.21 -2.32 -1.20
CA PHE A 33 -21.24 -3.33 -0.91
C PHE A 33 -22.65 -2.74 -1.06
N MET A 34 -22.89 -1.53 -0.55
CA MET A 34 -24.16 -0.83 -0.73
C MET A 34 -24.51 -0.59 -2.20
N ILE A 35 -23.53 -0.20 -3.02
CA ILE A 35 -23.73 -0.01 -4.46
C ILE A 35 -24.08 -1.33 -5.14
N VAL A 36 -23.34 -2.41 -4.85
CA VAL A 36 -23.60 -3.74 -5.42
C VAL A 36 -24.99 -4.25 -5.02
N VAL A 37 -25.37 -4.11 -3.75
CA VAL A 37 -26.72 -4.48 -3.28
C VAL A 37 -27.80 -3.62 -3.95
N GLY A 38 -27.57 -2.31 -4.08
CA GLY A 38 -28.48 -1.41 -4.78
C GLY A 38 -28.69 -1.82 -6.24
N VAL A 39 -27.60 -2.11 -6.98
CA VAL A 39 -27.67 -2.61 -8.36
C VAL A 39 -28.36 -3.97 -8.42
N TRP A 40 -28.10 -4.87 -7.48
CA TRP A 40 -28.75 -6.19 -7.47
C TRP A 40 -30.26 -6.12 -7.17
N LEU A 41 -30.67 -5.22 -6.28
CA LEU A 41 -32.08 -5.03 -5.91
C LEU A 41 -32.87 -4.21 -6.94
N PHE A 42 -32.24 -3.23 -7.60
CA PHE A 42 -32.90 -2.33 -8.55
C PHE A 42 -32.61 -2.62 -10.03
N GLY A 43 -31.59 -3.41 -10.34
CA GLY A 43 -31.11 -3.68 -11.70
C GLY A 43 -31.06 -5.17 -12.00
N SER A 44 -32.19 -5.75 -12.40
CA SER A 44 -32.23 -7.13 -12.90
C SER A 44 -31.56 -7.24 -14.27
N GLY A 45 -30.32 -7.72 -14.29
CA GLY A 45 -29.62 -8.20 -15.49
C GLY A 45 -28.35 -8.98 -15.11
N PRO A 46 -28.07 -10.15 -15.72
CA PRO A 46 -26.95 -10.99 -15.31
C PRO A 46 -25.63 -10.39 -15.82
N VAL A 47 -24.85 -9.76 -14.93
CA VAL A 47 -23.44 -9.48 -15.24
C VAL A 47 -22.66 -10.76 -14.99
N THR A 48 -22.55 -11.56 -16.04
CA THR A 48 -21.59 -12.65 -16.17
C THR A 48 -20.19 -12.05 -16.25
N ALA A 49 -19.30 -12.60 -15.43
CA ALA A 49 -17.86 -12.44 -15.61
C ALA A 49 -17.44 -13.15 -16.91
N GLY A 50 -16.72 -12.45 -17.79
CA GLY A 50 -16.15 -13.03 -19.01
C GLY A 50 -16.28 -12.09 -20.19
N GLY A 51 -15.16 -11.51 -20.62
CA GLY A 51 -15.13 -10.41 -21.59
C GLY A 51 -15.33 -10.81 -23.04
N GLU A 52 -15.72 -9.82 -23.85
CA GLU A 52 -15.25 -9.63 -25.22
C GLU A 52 -15.35 -8.15 -25.58
N SER A 53 -14.41 -7.70 -26.39
CA SER A 53 -14.00 -6.34 -26.69
C SER A 53 -14.82 -5.66 -27.79
N ASP A 54 -15.16 -4.37 -27.61
CA ASP A 54 -15.17 -3.38 -28.71
C ASP A 54 -14.03 -2.37 -28.45
N PRO A 55 -13.01 -2.29 -29.33
CA PRO A 55 -11.69 -1.77 -29.00
C PRO A 55 -11.51 -0.25 -29.09
N ASN A 56 -12.55 0.56 -29.28
CA ASN A 56 -12.32 1.98 -29.57
C ASN A 56 -13.25 2.96 -28.83
N ARG A 57 -12.64 3.57 -27.80
CA ARG A 57 -12.97 4.86 -27.20
C ARG A 57 -13.88 4.84 -25.96
N LEU A 58 -13.32 4.30 -24.88
CA LEU A 58 -13.56 4.88 -23.56
C LEU A 58 -13.01 6.33 -23.56
N PRO A 59 -13.72 7.31 -22.96
CA PRO A 59 -13.12 8.62 -22.71
C PRO A 59 -11.89 8.40 -21.83
N GLN A 60 -10.72 8.73 -22.37
CA GLN A 60 -9.47 8.67 -21.62
C GLN A 60 -9.61 9.54 -20.36
N PRO A 61 -9.16 9.05 -19.19
CA PRO A 61 -9.15 9.87 -17.99
C PRO A 61 -8.31 11.12 -18.28
N GLN A 62 -8.96 12.28 -18.29
CA GLN A 62 -8.25 13.56 -18.34
C GLN A 62 -7.38 13.62 -17.09
N ALA A 63 -6.08 13.82 -17.30
CA ALA A 63 -5.10 13.89 -16.22
C ALA A 63 -5.60 14.89 -15.16
N THR A 64 -5.86 14.38 -13.96
CA THR A 64 -6.16 15.22 -12.80
C THR A 64 -5.05 16.24 -12.67
N VAL A 65 -5.42 17.50 -12.45
CA VAL A 65 -4.50 18.63 -12.29
C VAL A 65 -3.38 18.22 -11.35
N VAL A 66 -2.17 18.09 -11.89
CA VAL A 66 -0.97 17.83 -11.11
C VAL A 66 -0.70 19.12 -10.34
N TYR A 67 -0.84 19.06 -9.01
CA TYR A 67 -0.38 20.13 -8.12
C TYR A 67 1.07 19.82 -7.75
N PRO A 68 2.08 20.40 -8.42
CA PRO A 68 3.43 20.28 -7.94
C PRO A 68 3.53 21.10 -6.65
N ILE A 69 3.36 20.44 -5.50
CA ILE A 69 3.74 21.04 -4.22
C ILE A 69 5.26 21.22 -4.28
N LYS A 70 5.70 22.44 -4.63
CA LYS A 70 7.11 22.81 -4.64
C LYS A 70 7.45 23.44 -3.30
N TRP A 71 8.37 22.82 -2.58
CA TRP A 71 8.92 23.39 -1.36
C TRP A 71 9.97 24.47 -1.70
N PRO A 72 10.11 25.53 -0.89
CA PRO A 72 11.18 26.50 -1.08
C PRO A 72 12.55 25.81 -1.10
N GLY A 73 13.24 25.89 -2.23
CA GLY A 73 14.53 25.21 -2.44
C GLY A 73 14.47 23.84 -3.11
N TRP A 74 13.32 23.41 -3.64
CA TRP A 74 13.18 22.18 -4.42
C TRP A 74 14.17 22.09 -5.61
N ASP A 75 14.42 23.21 -6.28
CA ASP A 75 15.32 23.28 -7.45
C ASP A 75 16.79 23.52 -7.07
N LYS A 76 17.14 23.52 -5.77
CA LYS A 76 18.52 23.79 -5.35
C LYS A 76 19.37 22.53 -5.46
N PRO A 77 20.58 22.63 -6.05
CA PRO A 77 21.51 21.51 -6.06
C PRO A 77 21.88 21.13 -4.63
N VAL A 78 21.74 19.84 -4.30
CA VAL A 78 22.19 19.30 -3.01
C VAL A 78 23.72 19.31 -3.00
N VAL A 79 24.31 20.05 -2.06
CA VAL A 79 25.76 20.03 -1.84
C VAL A 79 26.09 18.76 -1.07
N ALA A 80 26.83 17.86 -1.71
CA ALA A 80 27.36 16.68 -1.02
C ALA A 80 28.37 17.14 0.06
N PRO A 81 28.34 16.57 1.27
CA PRO A 81 29.30 16.92 2.29
C PRO A 81 30.70 16.50 1.86
N THR A 82 31.62 17.46 1.79
CA THR A 82 33.04 17.17 1.59
C THR A 82 33.64 16.74 2.93
N PRO A 83 34.21 15.53 3.05
CA PRO A 83 34.87 15.12 4.28
C PRO A 83 36.06 16.04 4.56
N THR A 84 36.09 16.69 5.73
CA THR A 84 37.22 17.53 6.17
C THR A 84 38.48 16.69 6.37
N VAL A 85 38.32 15.42 6.78
CA VAL A 85 39.41 14.47 6.98
C VAL A 85 38.92 13.07 6.63
N SER A 86 39.75 12.29 5.93
CA SER A 86 39.53 10.86 5.70
C SER A 86 40.63 10.08 6.43
N TYR A 87 40.23 9.20 7.35
CA TYR A 87 41.15 8.27 8.02
C TYR A 87 40.93 6.86 7.46
N PRO A 88 42.01 6.09 7.25
CA PRO A 88 41.88 4.70 6.84
C PRO A 88 41.25 3.87 7.95
N ILE A 89 40.21 3.10 7.60
CA ILE A 89 39.68 2.04 8.47
C ILE A 89 40.53 0.79 8.22
N VAL A 90 41.29 0.38 9.23
CA VAL A 90 42.04 -0.88 9.19
C VAL A 90 41.12 -1.98 9.71
N PHE A 91 40.69 -2.88 8.83
CA PHE A 91 39.95 -4.07 9.24
C PHE A 91 40.96 -5.13 9.70
N PRO A 92 40.87 -5.65 10.94
CA PRO A 92 41.70 -6.77 11.36
C PRO A 92 41.34 -8.00 10.52
N SER A 93 42.34 -8.68 9.97
CA SER A 93 42.12 -9.99 9.36
C SER A 93 41.75 -10.97 10.47
N PRO A 94 40.67 -11.76 10.34
CA PRO A 94 40.47 -12.89 11.24
C PRO A 94 41.70 -13.79 11.13
N ALA A 95 42.32 -14.09 12.27
CA ALA A 95 43.43 -15.02 12.31
C ALA A 95 42.98 -16.33 11.67
N SER A 96 43.65 -16.74 10.58
CA SER A 96 43.54 -18.10 10.08
C SER A 96 44.12 -19.00 11.16
N GLY A 97 43.25 -19.66 11.93
CA GLY A 97 43.66 -20.67 12.87
C GLY A 97 44.24 -21.86 12.12
N GLN A 98 45.56 -22.05 12.20
CA GLN A 98 46.23 -23.36 12.29
C GLN A 98 47.67 -23.20 12.74
#